data_AF-A0AAV1AQ47-F1
#
_entry.id   AF-A0AAV1AQ47-F1
#
_cell.length_a   1.000
_cell.length_b   1.000
_cell.length_c   1.000
_cell.angle_alpha   90.00
_cell.angle_beta   90.00
_cell.angle_gamma   90.00
#
_symmetry.space_group_name_H-M   'P 1'
#
loop_
_entity.id
_entity.type
_entity.pdbx_description
1 polymer ?
#
loop_
_entity_poly.entity_id
_entity_poly.type
_entity_poly.pdbx_seq_one_letter_code
_entity_poly.pdbx_strand_id
1 'polypeptide(L)'
;MEGITGNPLRLKSVNHISLICKSLDESINFYQNILGFIPIRRPGSFDFEGAWLFGYGIGIHLLQTKGDENIPMKKEINPKDTHISFQCESMGLVQKCLEEMKIEYACALVEENGVKVNQLFFHDPDGFMIEICNCDNLPIIPLVGDMARSCSRVNHENMQQQIPQVVNQI
;
A
#
# COMPACT_ATOMS: atom_id res chain seq x y z
N MET A 1 -39.06 8.86 -8.43
CA MET A 1 -37.92 7.94 -8.60
C MET A 1 -37.36 7.74 -7.21
N GLU A 2 -37.52 6.55 -6.63
CA GLU A 2 -36.85 6.21 -5.38
C GLU A 2 -35.34 6.30 -5.64
N GLY A 3 -34.71 7.31 -5.03
CA GLY A 3 -33.27 7.51 -5.16
C GLY A 3 -32.56 6.31 -4.55
N ILE A 4 -31.56 5.78 -5.25
CA ILE A 4 -30.71 4.71 -4.73
C ILE A 4 -30.04 5.25 -3.46
N THR A 5 -30.57 4.87 -2.29
CA THR A 5 -29.96 5.17 -0.99
C THR A 5 -28.88 4.11 -0.74
N GLY A 6 -27.66 4.55 -0.42
CA GLY A 6 -26.52 3.67 -0.12
C GLY A 6 -25.41 3.71 -1.18
N ASN A 7 -24.61 2.63 -1.28
CA ASN A 7 -23.49 2.49 -2.22
C ASN A 7 -24.00 2.17 -3.64
N PRO A 8 -24.10 3.16 -4.55
CA PRO A 8 -24.78 2.97 -5.84
C PRO A 8 -23.99 2.05 -6.77
N LEU A 9 -22.66 2.06 -6.64
CA LEU A 9 -21.75 1.24 -7.44
C LEU A 9 -21.52 -0.15 -6.83
N ARG A 10 -22.05 -0.42 -5.63
CA ARG A 10 -21.89 -1.69 -4.91
C ARG A 10 -20.43 -2.13 -4.78
N LEU A 11 -19.51 -1.16 -4.67
CA LEU A 11 -18.09 -1.40 -4.50
C LEU A 11 -17.83 -2.16 -3.19
N LYS A 12 -16.89 -3.11 -3.21
CA LYS A 12 -16.54 -3.94 -2.05
C LYS A 12 -15.30 -3.46 -1.34
N SER A 13 -14.24 -3.19 -2.10
CA SER A 13 -12.93 -2.79 -1.58
C SER A 13 -12.10 -2.15 -2.69
N VAL A 14 -10.99 -1.53 -2.32
CA VAL A 14 -9.90 -1.25 -3.26
C VAL A 14 -9.40 -2.59 -3.82
N ASN A 15 -9.17 -2.65 -5.13
CA ASN A 15 -8.65 -3.84 -5.78
C ASN A 15 -7.14 -3.73 -6.01
N HIS A 16 -6.70 -2.63 -6.62
CA HIS A 16 -5.28 -2.32 -6.84
C HIS A 16 -5.06 -0.82 -6.98
N ILE A 17 -3.80 -0.41 -6.85
CA ILE A 17 -3.30 0.87 -7.34
C ILE A 17 -2.35 0.63 -8.51
N SER A 18 -2.24 1.60 -9.41
CA SER A 18 -1.29 1.57 -10.51
C SER A 18 -0.23 2.65 -10.31
N LEU A 19 1.04 2.28 -10.46
CA LEU A 19 2.18 3.17 -10.28
C LEU A 19 3.07 3.08 -11.52
N ILE A 20 3.54 4.25 -11.96
CA ILE A 20 4.50 4.34 -13.07
C ILE A 20 5.89 4.34 -12.46
N CYS A 21 6.77 3.50 -12.98
CA CYS A 21 8.14 3.38 -12.50
C CYS A 21 9.17 3.51 -13.63
N LYS A 22 10.38 3.94 -13.29
CA LYS A 22 11.52 3.96 -14.25
C LYS A 22 12.13 2.58 -14.42
N SER A 23 12.16 1.79 -13.34
CA SER A 23 12.80 0.49 -13.29
C SER A 23 11.90 -0.50 -12.54
N LEU A 24 11.47 -1.56 -13.23
CA LEU A 24 10.74 -2.66 -12.61
C LEU A 24 11.59 -3.34 -11.55
N ASP A 25 12.88 -3.56 -11.80
CA ASP A 25 13.74 -4.27 -10.85
C ASP A 25 13.86 -3.49 -9.52
N GLU A 26 14.07 -2.17 -9.58
CA GLU A 26 14.15 -1.32 -8.40
C GLU A 26 12.81 -1.25 -7.65
N SER A 27 11.72 -1.07 -8.40
CA SER A 27 10.37 -0.99 -7.82
C SER A 27 9.94 -2.33 -7.21
N ILE A 28 10.11 -3.44 -7.92
CA ILE A 28 9.80 -4.79 -7.39
C ILE A 28 10.62 -5.03 -6.14
N ASN A 29 11.93 -4.76 -6.16
CA ASN A 29 12.77 -4.93 -4.98
C ASN A 29 12.27 -4.10 -3.79
N PHE A 30 11.90 -2.84 -4.01
CA PHE A 30 11.37 -1.99 -2.96
C PHE A 30 10.03 -2.52 -2.42
N TYR A 31 9.03 -2.70 -3.28
CA TYR A 31 7.70 -3.13 -2.84
C TYR A 31 7.71 -4.53 -2.22
N GLN A 32 8.59 -5.42 -2.69
CA GLN A 32 8.73 -6.76 -2.12
C GLN A 32 9.50 -6.76 -0.81
N ASN A 33 10.72 -6.22 -0.80
CA ASN A 33 11.66 -6.42 0.32
C ASN A 33 11.55 -5.35 1.40
N ILE A 34 11.00 -4.17 1.08
CA ILE A 34 10.81 -3.07 2.04
C ILE A 34 9.36 -3.05 2.52
N LEU A 35 8.39 -3.13 1.61
CA LEU A 35 6.96 -3.10 1.95
C LEU A 35 6.31 -4.47 2.08
N GLY A 36 7.00 -5.58 1.76
CA GLY A 36 6.49 -6.94 2.01
C GLY A 36 5.43 -7.43 1.03
N PHE A 37 5.27 -6.81 -0.14
CA PHE A 37 4.39 -7.33 -1.20
C PHE A 37 4.97 -8.60 -1.85
N ILE A 38 4.12 -9.42 -2.44
CA ILE A 38 4.56 -10.59 -3.22
C ILE A 38 4.31 -10.37 -4.72
N PRO A 39 5.29 -10.60 -5.61
CA PRO A 39 5.04 -10.64 -7.04
C PRO A 39 4.07 -11.77 -7.39
N ILE A 40 3.13 -11.49 -8.29
CA ILE A 40 2.13 -12.45 -8.76
C ILE A 40 2.16 -12.56 -10.28
N ARG A 41 1.57 -13.64 -10.79
CA ARG A 41 1.50 -13.89 -12.24
C ARG A 41 0.71 -12.78 -12.94
N ARG A 42 1.36 -12.13 -13.90
CA ARG A 42 0.74 -11.19 -14.84
C ARG A 42 0.08 -11.95 -15.99
N PRO A 43 -1.14 -11.56 -16.45
CA PRO A 43 -1.71 -12.07 -17.68
C PRO A 43 -0.79 -11.82 -18.89
N GLY A 44 -0.63 -12.83 -19.75
CA GLY A 44 0.29 -12.74 -20.89
C GLY A 44 -0.22 -11.89 -22.07
N SER A 45 -1.44 -11.35 -21.99
CA SER A 45 -2.07 -10.58 -23.07
C SER A 45 -1.65 -9.11 -23.13
N PHE A 46 -0.82 -8.65 -22.21
CA PHE A 46 -0.41 -7.25 -22.12
C PHE A 46 0.94 -7.01 -22.79
N ASP A 47 1.01 -5.96 -23.61
CA ASP A 47 2.12 -5.61 -24.51
C ASP A 47 3.06 -4.51 -23.97
N PHE A 48 2.87 -4.09 -22.71
CA PHE A 48 3.76 -3.17 -22.01
C PHE A 48 4.66 -3.90 -21.00
N GLU A 49 5.76 -3.26 -20.59
CA GLU A 49 6.61 -3.74 -19.51
C GLU A 49 5.97 -3.41 -18.15
N GLY A 50 5.70 -4.44 -17.34
CA GLY A 50 5.03 -4.25 -16.06
C GLY A 50 5.06 -5.47 -15.15
N ALA A 51 4.83 -5.24 -13.86
CA ALA A 51 4.77 -6.27 -12.84
C ALA A 51 3.53 -6.11 -11.95
N TRP A 52 2.99 -7.22 -11.50
CA TRP A 52 1.85 -7.25 -10.57
C TRP A 52 2.33 -7.77 -9.23
N LEU A 53 1.99 -7.06 -8.17
CA LEU A 53 2.29 -7.44 -6.79
C LEU A 53 1.00 -7.46 -5.97
N PHE A 54 0.96 -8.26 -4.91
CA PHE A 54 -0.19 -8.36 -4.02
C PHE A 54 0.25 -8.40 -2.55
N GLY A 55 -0.49 -7.74 -1.68
CA GLY A 55 -0.19 -7.66 -0.26
C GLY A 55 -1.29 -6.91 0.48
N TYR A 56 -1.51 -7.22 1.76
CA TYR A 56 -2.46 -6.49 2.61
C TYR A 56 -3.89 -6.37 2.06
N GLY A 57 -4.29 -7.30 1.18
CA GLY A 57 -5.61 -7.29 0.52
C GLY A 57 -5.73 -6.38 -0.69
N ILE A 58 -4.65 -5.75 -1.16
CA ILE A 58 -4.62 -4.88 -2.34
C ILE A 58 -3.53 -5.32 -3.34
N GLY A 59 -3.75 -5.02 -4.62
CA GLY A 59 -2.73 -5.15 -5.67
C GLY A 59 -1.93 -3.87 -5.91
N ILE A 60 -0.70 -4.02 -6.39
CA ILE A 60 0.08 -2.95 -7.01
C ILE A 60 0.42 -3.37 -8.43
N HIS A 61 0.03 -2.56 -9.40
CA HIS A 61 0.42 -2.71 -10.80
C HIS A 61 1.54 -1.70 -11.11
N LEU A 62 2.75 -2.20 -11.32
CA LEU A 62 3.89 -1.41 -11.79
C LEU A 62 3.86 -1.35 -13.31
N LEU A 63 3.97 -0.13 -13.84
CA LEU A 63 3.97 0.18 -15.26
C LEU A 63 5.30 0.86 -15.59
N GLN A 64 6.19 0.19 -16.32
CA GLN A 64 7.47 0.80 -16.65
C GLN A 64 7.33 1.78 -17.81
N THR A 65 7.87 2.98 -17.62
CA THR A 65 7.96 3.95 -18.70
C THR A 65 9.06 3.60 -19.70
N LYS A 66 8.88 4.00 -20.98
CA LYS A 66 9.86 3.76 -22.06
C LYS A 66 11.06 4.74 -22.05
N GLY A 67 11.21 5.53 -20.99
CA GLY A 67 12.38 6.40 -20.77
C GLY A 67 12.16 7.89 -21.13
N ASP A 68 11.16 8.22 -21.94
CA ASP A 68 10.86 9.60 -22.33
C ASP A 68 9.81 10.28 -21.44
N GLU A 69 9.12 9.54 -20.57
CA GLU A 69 8.14 10.13 -19.65
C GLU A 69 8.87 10.63 -18.40
N ASN A 70 8.84 11.95 -18.21
CA ASN A 70 9.34 12.57 -17.00
C ASN A 70 8.41 12.22 -15.84
N ILE A 71 8.72 11.17 -15.09
CA ILE A 71 8.15 10.95 -13.76
C ILE A 71 8.71 12.05 -12.86
N PRO A 72 7.88 13.00 -12.38
CA PRO A 72 8.37 14.11 -11.55
C PRO A 72 8.93 13.54 -10.25
N MET A 73 10.26 13.56 -10.13
CA MET A 73 10.92 13.02 -8.94
C MET A 73 10.82 14.03 -7.80
N LYS A 74 9.89 13.76 -6.89
CA LYS A 74 9.71 14.58 -5.69
C LYS A 74 10.83 14.26 -4.70
N LYS A 75 11.63 15.27 -4.39
CA LYS A 75 12.75 15.14 -3.45
C LYS A 75 12.36 15.52 -2.03
N GLU A 76 11.44 16.45 -1.88
CA GLU A 76 10.98 16.90 -0.57
C GLU A 76 9.83 16.03 -0.08
N ILE A 77 9.92 15.56 1.16
CA ILE A 77 8.84 14.82 1.80
C ILE A 77 7.76 15.81 2.24
N ASN A 78 6.64 15.84 1.51
CA ASN A 78 5.48 16.67 1.82
C ASN A 78 4.28 15.80 2.25
N PRO A 79 3.93 15.76 3.55
CA PRO A 79 2.77 15.00 4.05
C PRO A 79 1.42 15.30 3.38
N LYS A 80 1.31 16.39 2.61
CA LYS A 80 0.09 16.79 1.89
C LYS A 80 0.03 16.25 0.46
N ASP A 81 1.06 15.57 -0.02
CA ASP A 81 1.08 14.99 -1.35
C ASP A 81 0.20 13.74 -1.43
N THR A 82 -0.23 13.38 -2.65
CA THR A 82 -0.92 12.12 -2.91
C THR A 82 -0.07 10.94 -2.45
N HIS A 83 -0.62 10.09 -1.59
CA HIS A 83 0.06 8.92 -1.02
C HIS A 83 -0.86 7.70 -0.94
N ILE A 84 -0.26 6.52 -0.78
CA ILE A 84 -0.91 5.35 -0.20
C ILE A 84 -0.51 5.23 1.27
N SER A 85 -1.47 4.89 2.13
CA SER A 85 -1.26 4.73 3.56
C SER A 85 -1.40 3.27 3.98
N PHE A 86 -0.48 2.81 4.83
CA PHE A 86 -0.51 1.48 5.43
C PHE A 86 -0.58 1.57 6.95
N GLN A 87 -1.32 0.65 7.54
CA GLN A 87 -1.26 0.41 8.97
C GLN A 87 -0.05 -0.49 9.29
N CYS A 88 0.56 -0.28 10.44
CA CYS A 88 1.62 -1.15 10.96
C CYS A 88 1.33 -1.63 12.38
N GLU A 89 2.01 -2.69 12.78
CA GLU A 89 1.93 -3.23 14.15
C GLU A 89 2.67 -2.33 15.16
N SER A 90 3.73 -1.64 14.72
CA SER A 90 4.53 -0.78 15.58
C SER A 90 5.25 0.32 14.79
N MET A 91 4.85 1.57 15.04
CA MET A 91 5.50 2.75 14.47
C MET A 91 6.99 2.81 14.82
N GLY A 92 7.36 2.40 16.04
CA GLY A 92 8.75 2.41 16.48
C GLY A 92 9.64 1.41 15.73
N LEU A 93 9.11 0.24 15.39
CA LEU A 93 9.84 -0.74 14.57
C LEU A 93 10.02 -0.23 13.13
N VAL A 94 8.97 0.33 12.55
CA VAL A 94 9.04 0.94 11.21
C VAL A 94 10.11 2.03 11.16
N GLN A 95 10.11 2.95 12.12
CA GLN A 95 11.09 4.02 12.20
C GLN A 95 12.52 3.46 12.27
N LYS A 96 12.76 2.49 13.16
CA LYS A 96 14.07 1.85 13.31
C LYS A 96 14.54 1.18 12.01
N CYS A 97 13.66 0.45 11.32
CA CYS A 97 14.00 -0.20 10.06
C CYS A 97 14.36 0.83 8.98
N LEU A 98 13.61 1.93 8.86
CA LEU A 98 13.93 2.99 7.89
C LEU A 98 15.27 3.65 8.17
N GLU A 99 15.60 3.89 9.45
CA GLU A 99 16.91 4.41 9.87
C GLU A 99 18.06 3.44 9.49
N GLU A 100 17.89 2.14 9.75
CA GLU A 100 18.88 1.10 9.40
C GLU A 100 19.09 1.00 7.88
N MET A 101 18.02 1.15 7.10
CA MET A 101 18.05 1.17 5.64
C MET A 101 18.49 2.51 5.05
N LYS A 102 18.68 3.55 5.89
CA LYS A 102 19.01 4.92 5.50
C LYS A 102 17.99 5.54 4.54
N ILE A 103 16.72 5.23 4.73
CA ILE A 103 15.62 5.84 4.00
C ILE A 103 15.20 7.11 4.74
N GLU A 104 15.22 8.24 4.05
CA GLU A 104 14.74 9.51 4.60
C GLU A 104 13.23 9.45 4.83
N TYR A 105 12.78 9.94 5.99
CA TYR A 105 11.36 9.99 6.34
C TYR A 105 11.04 11.26 7.12
N ALA A 106 9.76 11.64 7.13
CA ALA A 106 9.22 12.70 7.98
C ALA A 106 8.13 12.13 8.89
N CYS A 107 8.01 12.66 10.10
CA CYS A 107 6.96 12.28 11.05
C CYS A 107 5.98 13.44 11.27
N ALA A 108 4.71 13.10 11.50
CA ALA A 108 3.70 14.02 11.99
C ALA A 108 2.91 13.39 13.14
N LEU A 109 2.36 14.25 13.99
CA LEU A 109 1.49 13.86 15.10
C LEU A 109 0.17 14.62 14.98
N VAL A 110 -0.93 13.88 14.95
CA VAL A 110 -2.28 14.42 15.09
C VAL A 110 -2.79 14.05 16.48
N GLU A 111 -3.35 15.02 17.18
CA GLU A 111 -4.00 14.80 18.48
C GLU A 111 -5.45 15.29 18.41
N GLU A 112 -6.39 14.40 18.69
CA GLU A 112 -7.81 14.71 18.73
C GLU A 112 -8.44 14.06 19.98
N ASN A 113 -9.04 14.87 20.85
CA ASN A 113 -9.68 14.40 22.08
C ASN A 113 -8.78 13.51 22.96
N GLY A 114 -7.47 13.79 22.98
CA GLY A 114 -6.47 13.01 23.72
C GLY A 114 -6.02 11.71 23.03
N VAL A 115 -6.59 11.36 21.87
CA VAL A 115 -6.11 10.28 21.01
C VAL A 115 -4.97 10.82 20.16
N LYS A 116 -3.84 10.09 20.15
CA LYS A 116 -2.65 10.42 19.35
C LYS A 116 -2.52 9.50 18.16
N VAL A 117 -2.40 10.10 16.99
CA VAL A 117 -2.11 9.43 15.71
C VAL A 117 -0.75 9.87 15.23
N ASN A 118 0.16 8.91 15.09
CA ASN A 118 1.47 9.11 14.50
C ASN A 118 1.40 8.74 13.03
N GLN A 119 1.97 9.59 12.21
CA GLN A 119 2.13 9.40 10.77
C GLN A 119 3.62 9.44 10.46
N LEU A 120 4.05 8.58 9.55
CA LEU A 120 5.41 8.54 9.03
C LEU A 120 5.33 8.52 7.51
N PHE A 121 6.11 9.37 6.84
CA PHE A 121 6.08 9.57 5.39
C PHE A 121 7.46 9.36 4.78
N PHE A 122 7.52 8.65 3.66
CA PHE A 122 8.74 8.43 2.88
C PHE A 122 8.39 8.16 1.42
N HIS A 123 9.39 8.18 0.54
CA HIS A 123 9.19 7.92 -0.88
C HIS A 123 9.54 6.47 -1.27
N ASP A 124 8.86 5.98 -2.30
CA ASP A 124 9.35 4.86 -3.11
C ASP A 124 10.54 5.30 -4.00
N PRO A 125 11.13 4.40 -4.81
CA PRO A 125 12.26 4.72 -5.68
C PRO A 125 11.98 5.83 -6.71
N ASP A 126 10.72 6.01 -7.10
CA ASP A 126 10.29 6.95 -8.14
C ASP A 126 9.67 8.25 -7.57
N GLY A 127 9.65 8.41 -6.25
CA GLY A 127 9.16 9.62 -5.55
C GLY A 127 7.66 9.59 -5.23
N PHE A 128 6.99 8.44 -5.32
CA PHE A 128 5.63 8.28 -4.84
C PHE A 128 5.61 8.22 -3.31
N MET A 129 4.69 8.97 -2.70
CA MET A 129 4.63 9.11 -1.25
C MET A 129 3.94 7.89 -0.62
N ILE A 130 4.56 7.36 0.43
CA ILE A 130 4.03 6.28 1.26
C ILE A 130 3.87 6.83 2.67
N GLU A 131 2.70 6.58 3.26
CA GLU A 131 2.40 6.88 4.64
C GLU A 131 2.30 5.57 5.44
N ILE A 132 2.85 5.58 6.66
CA ILE A 132 2.54 4.61 7.70
C ILE A 132 1.78 5.35 8.81
N CYS A 133 0.56 4.90 9.11
CA CYS A 133 -0.30 5.55 10.10
C CYS A 133 -0.95 4.54 11.06
N ASN A 134 -1.11 4.94 12.32
CA ASN A 134 -2.02 4.27 13.28
C ASN A 134 -3.37 5.01 13.38
N CYS A 135 -3.88 5.45 12.23
CA CYS A 135 -5.10 6.26 12.09
C CYS A 135 -6.35 5.52 12.56
N ASP A 136 -6.30 4.19 12.66
CA ASP A 136 -7.36 3.34 13.20
C ASP A 136 -7.61 3.56 14.70
N ASN A 137 -6.72 4.27 15.39
CA ASN A 137 -6.96 4.79 16.74
C ASN A 137 -8.11 5.81 16.79
N LEU A 138 -8.40 6.50 15.69
CA LEU A 138 -9.50 7.46 15.61
C LEU A 138 -10.81 6.75 15.26
N PRO A 139 -11.93 7.12 15.90
CA PRO A 139 -13.23 6.61 15.50
C PRO A 139 -13.62 7.13 14.11
N ILE A 140 -14.15 6.25 13.27
CA ILE A 140 -14.75 6.64 11.99
C ILE A 140 -16.15 7.18 12.27
N ILE A 141 -16.32 8.50 12.19
CA ILE A 141 -17.59 9.19 12.40
C ILE A 141 -18.06 9.76 11.06
N PRO A 142 -19.09 9.17 10.41
CA PRO A 142 -19.66 9.73 9.19
C PRO A 142 -20.23 11.13 9.44
N LEU A 143 -20.00 12.07 8.53
CA LEU A 143 -20.55 13.44 8.62
C LEU A 143 -22.08 13.46 8.52
N VAL A 144 -22.68 12.43 7.91
CA VAL A 144 -24.12 12.23 7.76
C VAL A 144 -24.42 10.74 7.96
N GLY A 145 -25.28 10.39 8.93
CA GLY A 145 -25.67 9.00 9.25
C GLY A 145 -24.93 8.38 10.46
N ASP A 146 -25.31 7.16 10.84
CA ASP A 146 -24.81 6.48 12.04
C ASP A 146 -23.35 5.98 11.92
N MET A 147 -22.62 5.97 13.04
CA MET A 147 -21.21 5.58 13.16
C MET A 147 -20.90 4.19 12.56
N ALA A 148 -19.95 4.14 11.63
CA ALA A 148 -19.35 2.89 11.17
C ALA A 148 -18.14 2.54 12.04
N ARG A 149 -18.08 1.33 12.61
CA ARG A 149 -16.88 0.87 13.31
C ARG A 149 -15.79 0.52 12.29
N SER A 150 -14.55 0.93 12.55
CA SER A 150 -13.37 0.44 11.83
C SER A 150 -13.26 -1.08 12.07
N CYS A 151 -13.50 -1.88 11.03
CA CYS A 151 -13.27 -3.31 11.10
C CYS A 151 -11.78 -3.58 10.95
N SER A 152 -11.07 -3.73 12.07
CA SER A 152 -9.75 -4.35 12.08
C SER A 152 -9.90 -5.81 11.65
N ARG A 153 -9.60 -6.09 10.37
CA ARG A 153 -9.48 -7.47 9.88
C ARG A 153 -8.17 -8.06 10.41
N VAL A 154 -8.12 -8.44 11.68
CA VAL A 154 -7.11 -9.37 12.17
C VAL A 154 -7.62 -10.77 11.87
N ASN A 155 -7.21 -11.35 10.74
CA ASN A 155 -7.23 -12.80 10.55
C ASN A 155 -5.80 -13.23 10.21
N HIS A 156 -5.00 -13.38 11.25
CA HIS A 156 -3.73 -14.08 11.20
C HIS A 156 -4.02 -15.59 11.32
N GLU A 157 -4.48 -16.22 10.23
CA GLU A 157 -4.58 -17.68 10.16
C GLU A 157 -3.60 -18.22 9.13
N ASN A 158 -2.46 -18.70 9.66
CA ASN A 158 -1.60 -19.77 9.18
C ASN A 158 -1.84 -20.27 7.73
N MET A 159 -1.09 -19.75 6.76
CA MET A 159 -0.72 -20.56 5.59
C MET A 159 0.59 -21.29 5.88
N GLN A 160 0.47 -22.44 6.54
CA GLN A 160 1.45 -23.50 6.44
C GLN A 160 0.82 -24.69 5.71
N GLN A 161 1.52 -25.14 4.67
CA GLN A 161 1.38 -26.40 3.92
C GLN A 161 0.20 -26.44 2.93
N GLN A 162 0.34 -26.88 1.68
CA GLN A 162 1.17 -27.96 1.14
C GLN A 162 1.62 -27.66 -0.29
N ILE A 163 2.90 -27.90 -0.58
CA ILE A 163 3.42 -28.08 -1.94
C ILE A 163 3.13 -29.54 -2.33
N PRO A 164 2.40 -29.84 -3.42
CA PRO A 164 2.40 -31.19 -3.96
C PRO A 164 3.74 -31.43 -4.66
N GLN A 165 4.53 -32.35 -4.11
CA GLN A 165 5.62 -32.99 -4.83
C GLN A 165 5.05 -33.67 -6.08
N VAL A 166 5.49 -33.25 -7.26
CA VAL A 166 5.35 -34.05 -8.48
C VAL A 166 6.66 -34.78 -8.68
N VAL A 167 6.66 -36.07 -8.31
CA VAL A 167 7.69 -37.04 -8.70
C VAL A 167 7.14 -37.88 -9.85
N ASN A 168 7.81 -37.73 -11.00
CA ASN A 168 8.06 -38.66 -12.12
C ASN A 168 6.92 -39.50 -12.72
N GLN A 169 6.84 -39.50 -14.06
CA GLN A 169 7.10 -40.70 -14.86
C GLN A 169 7.22 -40.44 -16.38
N ILE A 170 8.35 -40.92 -16.93
CA ILE A 170 8.70 -41.33 -18.30
C ILE A 170 8.89 -40.22 -19.35
#